data_AF-A0AAF0C2C9-F1
#
_entry.id   AF-A0AAF0C2C9-F1
#
_cell.length_a   1.000
_cell.length_b   1.000
_cell.length_c   1.000
_cell.angle_alpha   90.00
_cell.angle_beta   90.00
_cell.angle_gamma   90.00
#
_symmetry.space_group_name_H-M   'P 1'
#
loop_
_entity.id
_entity.type
_entity.pdbx_description
1 polymer ?
#
loop_
_entity_poly.entity_id
_entity_poly.type
_entity_poly.pdbx_seq_one_letter_code
_entity_poly.pdbx_strand_id
1 'polypeptide(L)' 'MAHIKASTLGNNFTIPISKGQFNIGIWQGIYPGEHRNHGGKRPLVTTIQGEGQ' A
#
# COMPACT_ATOMS: atom_id res chain seq x y z
N MET A 1 -8.21 -10.02 -13.26
CA MET A 1 -8.48 -8.58 -13.38
C MET A 1 -7.96 -7.86 -12.15
N ALA A 2 -6.71 -7.42 -12.23
CA ALA A 2 -6.08 -6.57 -11.23
C ALA A 2 -6.73 -5.18 -11.34
N HIS A 3 -7.77 -4.95 -10.54
CA HIS A 3 -8.23 -3.60 -10.30
C HIS A 3 -7.14 -2.89 -9.50
N ILE A 4 -6.23 -2.24 -10.21
CA ILE A 4 -5.43 -1.15 -9.69
C ILE A 4 -6.44 -0.07 -9.29
N LYS A 5 -6.98 -0.17 -8.08
CA LYS A 5 -7.65 0.93 -7.37
C LYS A 5 -6.61 1.65 -6.51
N ALA A 6 -5.48 2.00 -7.11
CA ALA A 6 -4.40 2.71 -6.43
C ALA A 6 -4.19 4.14 -6.97
N SER A 7 -5.24 4.72 -7.58
CA SER A 7 -5.23 6.15 -7.97
C SER A 7 -6.39 6.95 -7.38
N THR A 8 -7.39 6.28 -6.76
CA THR A 8 -8.65 6.92 -6.31
C THR A 8 -9.00 6.71 -4.84
N LEU A 9 -8.36 5.78 -4.12
CA LEU A 9 -8.37 5.79 -2.65
C LEU A 9 -7.19 6.67 -2.23
N GLY A 10 -7.45 7.68 -1.38
CA GLY A 10 -6.56 8.78 -1.06
C GLY A 10 -5.16 8.38 -0.56
N ASN A 11 -4.38 9.39 -0.16
CA ASN A 11 -2.98 9.31 0.29
C ASN A 11 -2.65 8.32 1.44
N ASN A 12 -3.58 7.45 1.84
CA ASN A 12 -3.44 6.41 2.84
C ASN A 12 -4.36 5.22 2.54
N PHE A 13 -3.91 4.01 2.87
CA PHE A 13 -4.72 2.79 2.86
C PHE A 13 -4.22 1.83 3.94
N THR A 14 -5.12 0.98 4.46
CA THR A 14 -4.80 0.02 5.51
C THR A 14 -4.71 -1.39 4.94
N ILE A 15 -3.67 -2.14 5.34
CA ILE A 15 -3.46 -3.54 4.94
C ILE A 15 -3.55 -4.44 6.17
N PRO A 16 -4.43 -5.45 6.18
CA PRO A 16 -4.47 -6.42 7.27
C PRO A 16 -3.21 -7.30 7.27
N ILE A 17 -2.63 -7.50 8.45
CA ILE A 17 -1.52 -8.42 8.70
C ILE A 17 -2.04 -9.57 9.56
N SER A 18 -1.86 -10.79 9.09
CA SER A 18 -2.25 -12.01 9.81
C SER A 18 -1.05 -12.94 9.90
N LYS A 19 -0.76 -13.46 11.10
CA LYS A 19 0.36 -14.40 11.34
C LYS A 19 1.72 -13.86 10.80
N GLY A 20 1.94 -12.56 10.91
CA GLY A 20 3.15 -11.89 10.42
C GLY A 20 3.25 -11.72 8.91
N GLN A 21 2.19 -12.00 8.14
CA GLN A 21 2.17 -11.82 6.68
C GLN A 21 1.07 -10.85 6.25
N PHE A 22 1.35 -10.06 5.20
CA PHE A 22 0.32 -9.22 4.57
C PHE A 22 -0.77 -10.10 3.98
N ASN A 23 -2.00 -9.92 4.43
CA ASN A 23 -3.16 -10.66 3.94
C ASN A 23 -3.73 -9.98 2.69
N ILE A 24 -2.96 -10.04 1.60
CA ILE A 24 -3.33 -9.52 0.28
C ILE A 24 -3.32 -10.66 -0.74
N GLY A 25 -4.16 -10.56 -1.76
CA GLY A 25 -4.19 -11.52 -2.86
C GLY A 25 -2.88 -11.51 -3.64
N ILE A 26 -2.52 -12.64 -4.25
CA ILE A 26 -1.28 -12.82 -5.04
C ILE A 26 -1.09 -11.79 -6.17
N TRP A 27 -2.18 -11.14 -6.61
CA TRP A 27 -2.18 -10.12 -7.65
C TRP A 27 -2.42 -8.69 -7.13
N GLN A 28 -2.37 -8.48 -5.81
CA GLN A 28 -2.55 -7.18 -5.17
C GLN A 28 -1.18 -6.61 -4.78
N GLY A 29 -0.61 -5.76 -5.65
CA GLY A 29 0.62 -5.03 -5.38
C GLY A 29 0.35 -3.59 -4.95
N ILE A 30 1.27 -3.02 -4.17
CA ILE A 30 1.27 -1.61 -3.76
C ILE A 30 2.24 -0.87 -4.66
N TYR A 31 1.76 0.12 -5.40
CA TYR A 31 2.57 0.92 -6.30
C TYR A 31 2.37 2.41 -6.03
N PRO A 32 3.41 3.14 -5.62
CA PRO A 32 3.39 4.59 -5.62
C PRO A 32 3.29 5.10 -7.06
N GLY A 33 2.15 5.69 -7.42
CA GLY A 33 1.97 6.37 -8.69
C GLY A 33 2.22 7.87 -8.54
N GLU A 34 3.14 8.43 -9.31
CA GLU A 34 3.30 9.88 -9.45
C GLU A 34 2.95 10.29 -10.88
N HIS A 35 1.98 11.19 -11.06
CA HIS A 35 1.56 11.69 -12.39
C HIS A 35 2.56 12.68 -13.02
N ARG A 36 3.82 12.73 -12.55
CA ARG A 36 4.83 13.67 -13.06
C ARG A 36 6.00 12.90 -13.62
N ASN A 37 6.33 13.19 -14.89
CA ASN A 37 7.47 12.62 -15.62
C ASN A 37 8.82 12.88 -14.92
N HIS A 38 8.89 13.89 -14.04
CA HIS A 38 10.00 14.13 -13.11
C HIS A 38 9.46 14.15 -11.67
N GLY A 39 9.34 12.98 -11.08
CA GLY A 39 8.94 12.82 -9.69
C GLY A 39 10.09 13.09 -8.73
N GLY A 40 9.93 14.08 -7.84
CA GLY A 40 10.87 14.28 -6.73
C GLY A 40 10.77 13.15 -5.71
N LYS A 41 11.79 12.95 -4.86
CA LYS A 41 11.75 11.92 -3.80
C LYS A 41 10.52 12.12 -2.91
N ARG A 42 9.66 11.10 -2.83
CA ARG A 42 8.48 11.07 -1.93
C ARG A 42 8.82 10.21 -0.71
N PRO A 43 8.80 10.75 0.51
CA PRO A 43 8.88 9.91 1.70
C PRO A 43 7.60 9.06 1.80
N LEU A 44 7.78 7.76 1.96
CA LEU A 44 6.70 6.82 2.28
C LEU A 44 6.75 6.55 3.78
N VAL A 45 5.64 6.74 4.49
CA VAL A 45 5.50 6.41 5.90
C VAL A 45 4.58 5.20 6.02
N THR A 46 5.00 4.21 6.80
CA THR A 46 4.20 3.02 7.09
C THR A 46 4.16 2.82 8.59
N THR A 47 2.94 2.67 9.13
CA THR A 47 2.71 2.40 10.54
C THR A 47 2.16 0.99 10.69
N ILE A 48 2.80 0.16 11.52
CA ILE A 48 2.34 -1.17 11.85
C ILE A 48 1.83 -1.15 13.28
N GLN A 49 0.59 -1.57 13.47
CA GLN A 49 -0.06 -1.70 14.78
C GLN A 49 -0.63 -3.11 14.90
N GLY A 50 -0.46 -3.72 16.06
CA GLY A 50 -0.94 -5.06 16.36
C GLY A 50 -0.77 -5.37 17.84
N GLU A 51 -1.47 -6.40 18.31
CA GLU A 51 -1.35 -6.89 19.68
C GLU A 51 -0.25 -7.95 19.74
N GLY A 52 0.62 -7.86 20.74
CA GLY A 52 1.58 -8.91 21.04
C GLY A 52 0.86 -10.10 21.69
N GLN A 53 1.14 -11.31 21.22
CA GLN A 53 0.80 -12.53 21.95
C GLN A 53 1.83 -12.82 23.02
#